data_AF-A0A950WVW9-F1
#
_entry.id   AF-A0A950WVW9-F1
#
_cell.length_a   1.000
_cell.length_b   1.000
_cell.length_c   1.000
_cell.angle_alpha   90.00
_cell.angle_beta   90.00
_cell.angle_gamma   90.00
#
_symmetry.space_group_name_H-M   'P 1'
#
loop_
_entity.id
_entity.type
_entity.pdbx_description
1 polymer ?
#
loop_
_entity_poly.entity_id
_entity_poly.type
_entity_poly.pdbx_seq_one_letter_code
_entity_poly.pdbx_strand_id
1 'polypeptide(L)'
;MDTYRVVARNHHTESANRIHSDDVAQQYGFRGGLVPGVTVFAYMTHPVAERWGQAWLEGGAMSARFALPVYDGHEIVVEATEVGDGQLELAVRSDDGTVAATGTATRAVASSFDVADYPTAPLPPRDQRPPASFEALPSGATLGSLPPAGFHGELADVFLALIGEDLPVYKAGAVAHPGTLLQCANEILSSNVLLGPWIHVSSQVTFA
;
A
#
# COMPACT_ATOMS: atom_id res chain seq x y z
N MET A 1 7.89 -16.27 -15.93
CA MET A 1 8.18 -15.00 -15.25
C MET A 1 7.35 -13.97 -15.96
N ASP A 2 6.41 -13.39 -15.25
CA ASP A 2 5.48 -12.40 -15.82
C ASP A 2 5.98 -11.02 -15.43
N THR A 3 5.73 -10.03 -16.29
CA THR A 3 6.24 -8.68 -16.10
C THR A 3 5.13 -7.67 -16.32
N TYR A 4 4.96 -6.77 -15.35
CA TYR A 4 4.08 -5.62 -15.46
C TYR A 4 4.91 -4.34 -15.48
N ARG A 5 4.67 -3.46 -16.47
CA ARG A 5 5.38 -2.19 -16.62
C ARG A 5 4.42 -1.05 -16.32
N VAL A 6 4.89 -0.10 -15.52
CA VAL A 6 4.10 1.07 -15.16
C VAL A 6 5.01 2.28 -14.98
N VAL A 7 4.53 3.45 -15.40
CA VAL A 7 5.16 4.72 -15.06
C VAL A 7 4.70 5.08 -13.66
N ALA A 8 5.63 5.12 -12.72
CA ALA A 8 5.33 5.41 -11.32
C ALA A 8 4.86 6.85 -11.17
N ARG A 9 3.79 7.05 -10.41
CA ARG A 9 3.18 8.35 -10.18
C ARG A 9 3.11 8.69 -8.69
N ASN A 10 3.51 9.91 -8.36
CA ASN A 10 3.43 10.47 -7.03
C ASN A 10 2.20 11.39 -6.92
N HIS A 11 1.11 10.85 -6.38
CA HIS A 11 -0.14 11.59 -6.14
C HIS A 11 -0.21 12.27 -4.77
N HIS A 12 0.89 12.26 -4.00
CA HIS A 12 0.91 12.68 -2.60
C HIS A 12 1.79 13.92 -2.36
N THR A 13 2.15 14.66 -3.41
CA THR A 13 2.97 15.88 -3.34
C THR A 13 2.37 16.94 -2.40
N GLU A 14 1.05 17.02 -2.30
CA GLU A 14 0.31 17.92 -1.40
C GLU A 14 -0.10 17.29 -0.07
N SER A 15 0.31 16.03 0.19
CA SER A 15 -0.08 15.35 1.42
C SER A 15 0.62 15.93 2.66
N ALA A 16 0.00 15.74 3.83
CA ALA A 16 0.61 16.10 5.11
C ALA A 16 1.94 15.36 5.35
N ASN A 17 2.13 14.17 4.76
CA ASN A 17 3.41 13.49 4.75
C ASN A 17 4.33 14.10 3.69
N ARG A 18 5.03 15.16 4.08
CA ARG A 18 5.85 15.96 3.17
C ARG A 18 7.04 15.24 2.54
N ILE A 19 7.37 13.99 2.91
CA ILE A 19 8.42 13.22 2.21
C ILE A 19 8.11 12.99 0.72
N HIS A 20 6.84 13.14 0.34
CA HIS A 20 6.38 13.05 -1.05
C HIS A 20 6.53 14.36 -1.82
N SER A 21 7.03 15.44 -1.18
CA SER A 21 7.33 16.73 -1.82
C SER A 21 8.82 16.85 -2.08
N ASP A 22 9.20 17.40 -3.24
CA ASP A 22 10.60 17.55 -3.67
C ASP A 22 11.44 18.33 -2.67
N ASP A 23 10.95 19.50 -2.25
CA ASP A 23 11.66 20.42 -1.37
C ASP A 23 12.03 19.79 -0.01
N VAL A 24 11.14 18.98 0.57
CA VAL A 24 11.36 18.31 1.84
C VAL A 24 12.19 17.05 1.62
N ALA A 25 11.87 16.23 0.62
CA ALA A 25 12.63 15.00 0.33
C ALA A 25 14.11 15.28 0.06
N GLN A 26 14.43 16.35 -0.66
CA GLN A 26 15.80 16.77 -0.94
C GLN A 26 16.57 17.20 0.32
N GLN A 27 15.89 17.78 1.32
CA GLN A 27 16.52 18.07 2.62
C GLN A 27 16.96 16.81 3.37
N TYR A 28 16.29 15.67 3.12
CA TYR A 28 16.65 14.36 3.65
C TYR A 28 17.62 13.58 2.74
N GLY A 29 18.13 14.19 1.67
CA GLY A 29 19.11 13.58 0.76
C GLY A 29 18.52 12.71 -0.35
N PHE A 30 17.19 12.74 -0.55
CA PHE A 30 16.56 12.10 -1.70
C PHE A 30 16.67 12.96 -2.96
N ARG A 31 16.48 12.35 -4.14
CA ARG A 31 16.54 13.07 -5.42
C ARG A 31 15.34 14.00 -5.63
N GLY A 32 14.19 13.63 -5.08
CA GLY A 32 12.90 14.33 -5.16
C GLY A 32 11.86 13.61 -4.31
N GLY A 33 10.61 14.02 -4.43
CA GLY A 33 9.47 13.44 -3.72
C GLY A 33 9.33 11.95 -4.02
N LEU A 34 9.17 11.16 -2.96
CA LEU A 34 9.09 9.71 -3.08
C LEU A 34 7.70 9.30 -3.56
N VAL A 35 7.60 8.33 -4.46
CA VAL A 35 6.33 7.63 -4.70
C VAL A 35 5.96 6.86 -3.41
N PRO A 36 4.71 6.94 -2.92
CA PRO A 36 4.31 6.27 -1.69
C PRO A 36 4.52 4.76 -1.72
N GLY A 37 4.98 4.18 -0.61
CA GLY A 37 5.14 2.72 -0.51
C GLY A 37 3.83 1.95 -0.76
N VAL A 38 2.68 2.52 -0.40
CA VAL A 38 1.35 1.93 -0.70
C VAL A 38 1.01 1.95 -2.18
N THR A 39 1.52 2.94 -2.92
CA THR A 39 1.41 3.00 -4.38
C THR A 39 2.33 1.96 -5.03
N VAL A 40 3.56 1.80 -4.52
CA VAL A 40 4.46 0.73 -4.97
C VAL A 40 3.87 -0.65 -4.69
N PHE A 41 3.28 -0.86 -3.50
CA PHE A 41 2.54 -2.08 -3.18
C PHE A 41 1.41 -2.33 -4.18
N ALA A 42 0.64 -1.30 -4.52
CA ALA A 42 -0.45 -1.41 -5.48
C ALA A 42 0.06 -1.90 -6.85
N TYR A 43 1.15 -1.34 -7.37
CA TYR A 43 1.78 -1.83 -8.60
C TYR A 43 2.20 -3.30 -8.50
N MET A 44 2.75 -3.71 -7.35
CA MET A 44 3.18 -5.09 -7.13
C MET A 44 2.01 -6.08 -7.11
N THR A 45 0.79 -5.64 -6.79
CA THR A 45 -0.39 -6.50 -6.74
C THR A 45 -0.94 -6.85 -8.13
N HIS A 46 -0.65 -6.04 -9.15
CA HIS A 46 -1.18 -6.22 -10.50
C HIS A 46 -0.91 -7.62 -11.09
N PRO A 47 0.34 -8.10 -11.22
CA PRO A 47 0.58 -9.44 -11.79
C PRO A 47 0.03 -10.59 -10.93
N VAL A 48 -0.23 -10.34 -9.64
CA VAL A 48 -0.83 -11.33 -8.74
C VAL A 48 -2.34 -11.45 -9.01
N ALA A 49 -3.02 -10.30 -9.07
CA ALA A 49 -4.44 -10.22 -9.37
C ALA A 49 -4.74 -10.63 -10.82
N GLU A 50 -3.86 -10.32 -11.77
CA GLU A 50 -3.98 -10.81 -13.16
C GLU A 50 -3.96 -12.34 -13.21
N ARG A 51 -3.08 -12.98 -12.42
CA ARG A 51 -2.91 -14.43 -12.41
C ARG A 51 -4.03 -15.18 -11.70
N TRP A 52 -4.44 -14.70 -10.54
CA TRP A 52 -5.35 -15.44 -9.64
C TRP A 52 -6.73 -14.80 -9.49
N GLY A 53 -6.91 -13.57 -9.96
CA GLY A 53 -8.18 -12.86 -9.96
C GLY A 53 -8.81 -12.76 -8.58
N GLN A 54 -10.13 -12.84 -8.56
CA GLN A 54 -10.94 -12.73 -7.35
C GLN A 54 -10.60 -13.80 -6.29
N ALA A 55 -10.17 -15.00 -6.69
CA ALA A 55 -9.83 -16.06 -5.75
C ALA A 55 -8.66 -15.66 -4.82
N TRP A 56 -7.73 -14.84 -5.31
CA TRP A 56 -6.67 -14.29 -4.46
C TRP A 56 -7.18 -13.18 -3.55
N LEU A 57 -8.11 -12.34 -4.01
CA LEU A 57 -8.71 -11.28 -3.22
C LEU A 57 -9.64 -11.79 -2.11
N GLU A 58 -10.10 -13.04 -2.18
CA GLU A 58 -10.99 -13.67 -1.20
C GLU A 58 -10.26 -14.48 -0.12
N GLY A 59 -8.99 -14.83 -0.32
CA GLY A 59 -8.29 -15.70 0.64
C GLY A 59 -6.78 -15.77 0.48
N GLY A 60 -6.20 -14.93 -0.36
CA GLY A 60 -4.76 -14.88 -0.58
C GLY A 60 -4.02 -14.03 0.45
N ALA A 61 -2.72 -13.93 0.26
CA ALA A 61 -1.88 -13.02 1.03
C ALA A 61 -0.75 -12.45 0.19
N MET A 62 -0.18 -11.35 0.67
CA MET A 62 1.02 -10.76 0.12
C MET A 62 1.81 -9.98 1.16
N SER A 63 3.13 -10.14 1.13
CA SER A 63 4.07 -9.28 1.84
C SER A 63 4.93 -8.50 0.85
N ALA A 64 5.35 -7.31 1.26
CA ALA A 64 6.25 -6.47 0.49
C ALA A 64 7.22 -5.72 1.40
N ARG A 65 8.43 -5.45 0.90
CA ARG A 65 9.45 -4.64 1.52
C ARG A 65 10.02 -3.65 0.53
N PHE A 66 10.08 -2.38 0.90
CA PHE A 66 10.55 -1.27 0.07
C PHE A 66 11.95 -0.88 0.51
N ALA A 67 12.95 -1.36 -0.22
CA ALA A 67 14.36 -1.17 0.12
C ALA A 67 14.90 0.18 -0.36
N LEU A 68 14.42 0.66 -1.51
CA LEU A 68 14.84 1.91 -2.12
C LEU A 68 13.63 2.69 -2.65
N PRO A 69 13.74 4.03 -2.74
CA PRO A 69 12.67 4.87 -3.24
C PRO A 69 12.41 4.65 -4.74
N VAL A 70 11.14 4.79 -5.11
CA VAL A 70 10.69 4.96 -6.49
C VAL A 70 10.34 6.43 -6.70
N TYR A 71 10.63 6.98 -7.88
CA TYR A 71 10.44 8.39 -8.21
C TYR A 71 9.35 8.59 -9.26
N ASP A 72 8.70 9.74 -9.21
CA ASP A 72 7.63 10.14 -10.13
C ASP A 72 8.12 10.20 -11.58
N GLY A 73 7.31 9.73 -12.52
CA GLY A 73 7.59 9.75 -13.96
C GLY A 73 8.57 8.69 -14.45
N HIS A 74 9.18 7.91 -13.55
CA HIS A 74 10.08 6.82 -13.93
C HIS A 74 9.29 5.55 -14.25
N GLU A 75 9.67 4.85 -15.32
CA GLU A 75 9.17 3.50 -15.57
C GLU A 75 9.77 2.52 -14.55
N ILE A 76 8.92 1.67 -13.99
CA ILE A 76 9.32 0.52 -13.19
C ILE A 76 8.78 -0.76 -13.82
N VAL A 77 9.45 -1.87 -13.51
CA VAL A 77 9.03 -3.22 -13.89
C VAL A 77 8.75 -4.02 -12.63
N VAL A 78 7.55 -4.56 -12.52
CA VAL A 78 7.20 -5.57 -11.52
C VAL A 78 7.41 -6.93 -12.15
N GLU A 79 8.36 -7.70 -11.64
CA GLU A 79 8.63 -9.08 -12.03
C GLU A 79 7.92 -10.03 -11.07
N ALA A 80 7.20 -11.01 -11.61
CA ALA A 80 6.57 -12.09 -10.84
C ALA A 80 7.11 -13.45 -11.29
N THR A 81 7.68 -14.19 -10.35
CA THR A 81 8.23 -15.54 -10.59
C THR A 81 7.48 -16.55 -9.74
N GLU A 82 6.92 -17.56 -10.38
CA GLU A 82 6.27 -18.66 -9.67
C GLU A 82 7.29 -19.56 -8.98
N VAL A 83 7.09 -19.77 -7.68
CA VAL A 83 7.98 -20.57 -6.83
C VAL A 83 7.16 -21.63 -6.08
N GLY A 84 6.95 -22.76 -6.74
CA GLY A 84 6.06 -23.81 -6.22
C GLY A 84 4.59 -23.54 -6.49
N ASP A 85 3.70 -24.40 -5.97
CA ASP A 85 2.27 -24.30 -6.25
C ASP A 85 1.62 -23.15 -5.47
N GLY A 86 1.07 -22.19 -6.20
CA GLY A 86 0.30 -21.08 -5.63
C GLY A 86 1.13 -20.02 -4.90
N GLN A 87 2.42 -19.88 -5.19
CA GLN A 87 3.27 -18.83 -4.62
C GLN A 87 4.03 -18.07 -5.71
N LEU A 88 4.11 -16.75 -5.56
CA LEU A 88 4.88 -15.84 -6.41
C LEU A 88 5.93 -15.09 -5.59
N GLU A 89 7.15 -15.03 -6.09
CA GLU A 89 8.15 -14.03 -5.70
C GLU A 89 8.02 -12.80 -6.59
N LEU A 90 8.07 -11.63 -5.97
CA LEU A 90 7.88 -10.33 -6.63
C LEU A 90 9.12 -9.46 -6.46
N ALA A 91 9.49 -8.73 -7.51
CA ALA A 91 10.51 -7.70 -7.45
C ALA A 91 10.09 -6.47 -8.26
N VAL A 92 10.30 -5.27 -7.71
CA VAL A 92 10.17 -4.00 -8.43
C VAL A 92 11.55 -3.54 -8.84
N ARG A 93 11.76 -3.34 -10.14
CA ARG A 93 13.00 -2.81 -10.69
C ARG A 93 12.79 -1.43 -11.28
N SER A 94 13.72 -0.53 -11.00
CA SER A 94 13.85 0.74 -11.71
C SER A 94 14.43 0.53 -13.12
N ASP A 95 14.35 1.58 -13.94
CA ASP A 95 14.96 1.66 -15.28
C ASP A 95 16.46 1.29 -15.32
N ASP A 96 17.22 1.63 -14.28
CA ASP A 96 18.63 1.29 -14.10
C ASP A 96 18.89 -0.16 -13.64
N GLY A 97 17.84 -0.98 -13.49
CA GLY A 97 17.89 -2.37 -13.08
C GLY A 97 17.96 -2.60 -11.56
N THR A 98 18.03 -1.53 -10.77
CA THR A 98 18.06 -1.59 -9.30
C THR A 98 16.75 -2.15 -8.75
N VAL A 99 16.85 -3.08 -7.78
CA VAL A 99 15.68 -3.63 -7.09
C VAL A 99 15.24 -2.65 -5.98
N ALA A 100 14.11 -2.00 -6.20
CA ALA A 100 13.54 -1.04 -5.26
C ALA A 100 12.67 -1.70 -4.18
N ALA A 101 11.96 -2.77 -4.54
CA ALA A 101 11.11 -3.51 -3.61
C ALA A 101 11.09 -5.01 -3.92
N THR A 102 10.80 -5.81 -2.91
CA THR A 102 10.60 -7.26 -3.04
C THR A 102 9.34 -7.68 -2.32
N GLY A 103 8.76 -8.81 -2.70
CA GLY A 103 7.58 -9.34 -2.04
C GLY A 103 7.34 -10.81 -2.31
N THR A 104 6.37 -11.36 -1.61
CA THR A 104 5.88 -12.72 -1.81
C THR A 104 4.36 -12.69 -1.77
N ALA A 105 3.70 -13.33 -2.73
CA ALA A 105 2.27 -13.53 -2.73
C ALA A 105 1.92 -15.02 -2.71
N THR A 106 0.83 -15.35 -2.02
CA THR A 106 0.30 -16.72 -1.93
C THR A 106 -1.15 -16.71 -2.36
N ARG A 107 -1.55 -17.64 -3.22
CA ARG A 107 -2.90 -17.72 -3.81
C ARG A 107 -3.98 -17.84 -2.75
N ALA A 108 -3.73 -18.69 -1.75
CA ALA A 108 -4.63 -18.94 -0.65
C ALA A 108 -3.83 -19.21 0.62
N VAL A 109 -4.27 -18.63 1.74
CA VAL A 109 -3.75 -18.88 3.07
C VAL A 109 -4.92 -19.05 4.03
N ALA A 110 -4.78 -19.90 5.03
CA ALA A 110 -5.77 -19.95 6.10
C ALA A 110 -5.74 -18.61 6.86
N SER A 111 -6.90 -17.96 7.01
CA SER A 111 -6.97 -16.78 7.86
C SER A 111 -6.53 -17.14 9.28
N SER A 112 -5.64 -16.31 9.84
CA SER A 112 -5.14 -16.44 11.19
C SER A 112 -5.76 -15.40 12.14
N PHE A 113 -6.76 -14.64 11.69
CA PHE A 113 -7.39 -13.57 12.45
C PHE A 113 -8.91 -13.58 12.24
N ASP A 114 -9.64 -13.11 13.26
CA ASP A 114 -11.06 -12.77 13.14
C ASP A 114 -11.18 -11.23 13.11
N VAL A 115 -11.93 -10.69 12.16
CA VAL A 115 -12.19 -9.25 12.09
C VAL A 115 -12.90 -8.77 13.36
N ALA A 116 -13.69 -9.63 14.01
CA ALA A 116 -14.36 -9.33 15.28
C ALA A 116 -13.37 -9.09 16.44
N ASP A 117 -12.11 -9.54 16.33
CA ASP A 117 -11.07 -9.29 17.34
C ASP A 117 -10.57 -7.82 17.32
N TYR A 118 -10.95 -7.02 16.32
CA TYR A 118 -10.52 -5.64 16.14
C TYR A 118 -11.69 -4.68 16.41
N PRO A 119 -11.90 -4.24 17.68
CA PRO A 119 -13.00 -3.37 18.02
C PRO A 119 -12.81 -1.97 17.43
N THR A 120 -13.91 -1.26 17.21
CA THR A 120 -13.88 0.15 16.82
C THR A 120 -13.58 1.04 18.02
N ALA A 121 -12.78 2.09 17.82
CA ALA A 121 -12.51 3.12 18.83
C ALA A 121 -12.75 4.53 18.24
N PRO A 122 -13.11 5.53 19.07
CA PRO A 122 -13.23 6.90 18.59
C PRO A 122 -11.87 7.47 18.19
N LEU A 123 -11.84 8.29 17.13
CA LEU A 123 -10.65 9.07 16.79
C LEU A 123 -10.38 10.16 17.83
N PRO A 124 -9.10 10.43 18.16
CA PRO A 124 -8.76 11.64 18.91
C PRO A 124 -9.15 12.88 18.12
N PRO A 125 -9.59 13.98 18.79
CA PRO A 125 -9.80 15.26 18.11
C PRO A 125 -8.54 15.69 17.35
N ARG A 126 -8.71 16.29 16.16
CA ARG A 126 -7.60 16.61 15.24
C ARG A 126 -6.50 17.45 15.87
N ASP A 127 -6.88 18.35 16.78
CA ASP A 127 -6.04 19.28 17.55
C ASP A 127 -5.48 18.67 18.85
N GLN A 128 -5.91 17.46 19.21
CA GLN A 128 -5.49 16.74 20.42
C GLN A 128 -4.70 15.46 20.11
N ARG A 129 -4.37 15.22 18.83
CA ARG A 129 -3.52 14.10 18.43
C ARG A 129 -2.15 14.22 19.09
N PRO A 130 -1.66 13.18 19.80
CA PRO A 130 -0.32 13.21 20.37
C PRO A 130 0.74 13.10 19.26
N PRO A 131 1.96 13.63 19.46
CA PRO A 131 3.11 13.29 18.62
C PRO A 131 3.33 11.78 18.59
N ALA A 132 3.68 11.24 17.41
CA ALA A 132 4.00 9.82 17.28
C ALA A 132 5.20 9.45 18.16
N SER A 133 5.01 8.45 19.02
CA SER A 133 6.04 7.91 19.92
C SER A 133 5.70 6.46 20.29
N PHE A 134 6.67 5.73 20.85
CA PHE A 134 6.42 4.38 21.36
C PHE A 134 5.40 4.36 22.52
N GLU A 135 5.30 5.46 23.27
CA GLU A 135 4.31 5.61 24.35
C GLU A 135 2.90 5.87 23.81
N ALA A 136 2.78 6.66 22.73
CA ALA A 136 1.51 6.94 22.07
C ALA A 136 1.00 5.76 21.21
N LEU A 137 1.89 4.85 20.81
CA LEU A 137 1.59 3.66 20.00
C LEU A 137 2.08 2.37 20.68
N PRO A 138 1.56 2.02 21.87
CA PRO A 138 1.96 0.80 22.55
C PRO A 138 1.40 -0.43 21.84
N SER A 139 2.15 -1.54 21.89
CA SER A 139 1.72 -2.80 21.29
C SER A 139 0.38 -3.26 21.87
N GLY A 140 -0.53 -3.70 21.00
CA GLY A 140 -1.88 -4.15 21.36
C GLY A 140 -2.90 -3.03 21.57
N ALA A 141 -2.54 -1.75 21.42
CA ALA A 141 -3.50 -0.66 21.46
C ALA A 141 -4.43 -0.66 20.25
N THR A 142 -5.72 -0.39 20.49
CA THR A 142 -6.70 -0.12 19.44
C THR A 142 -6.62 1.35 19.03
N LEU A 143 -6.31 1.62 17.77
CA LEU A 143 -6.36 2.96 17.19
C LEU A 143 -7.81 3.34 16.87
N GLY A 144 -8.11 4.64 16.93
CA GLY A 144 -9.38 5.19 16.50
C GLY A 144 -9.69 4.86 15.05
N SER A 145 -10.95 4.52 14.77
CA SER A 145 -11.44 4.02 13.49
C SER A 145 -11.90 5.16 12.59
N LEU A 146 -11.71 5.04 11.27
CA LEU A 146 -12.13 6.04 10.28
C LEU A 146 -13.64 5.98 10.02
N PRO A 147 -14.38 7.11 10.14
CA PRO A 147 -15.76 7.20 9.70
C PRO A 147 -15.91 7.98 8.37
N PRO A 148 -16.75 7.52 7.41
CA PRO A 148 -17.37 6.20 7.36
C PRO A 148 -16.33 5.10 7.10
N ALA A 149 -16.49 3.96 7.76
CA ALA A 149 -15.61 2.81 7.57
C ALA A 149 -15.99 2.05 6.31
N GLY A 150 -14.99 1.59 5.55
CA GLY A 150 -15.17 0.63 4.46
C GLY A 150 -14.79 1.13 3.08
N PHE A 151 -14.94 0.23 2.11
CA PHE A 151 -14.73 0.51 0.69
C PHE A 151 -15.95 1.18 0.08
N HIS A 152 -15.70 2.27 -0.63
CA HIS A 152 -16.70 3.08 -1.33
C HIS A 152 -16.53 2.85 -2.82
N GLY A 153 -17.29 1.90 -3.37
CA GLY A 153 -17.14 1.43 -4.76
C GLY A 153 -17.29 2.54 -5.81
N GLU A 154 -18.05 3.58 -5.49
CA GLU A 154 -18.20 4.79 -6.32
C GLU A 154 -16.91 5.62 -6.46
N LEU A 155 -15.95 5.45 -5.55
CA LEU A 155 -14.64 6.09 -5.59
C LEU A 155 -13.55 5.20 -6.19
N ALA A 156 -13.87 3.95 -6.54
CA ALA A 156 -12.89 2.97 -7.01
C ALA A 156 -12.14 3.48 -8.26
N ASP A 157 -12.87 3.98 -9.26
CA ASP A 157 -12.28 4.44 -10.51
C ASP A 157 -11.32 5.62 -10.32
N VAL A 158 -11.55 6.47 -9.31
CA VAL A 158 -10.63 7.56 -8.96
C VAL A 158 -9.30 6.97 -8.50
N PHE A 159 -9.34 6.02 -7.57
CA PHE A 159 -8.13 5.37 -7.08
C PHE A 159 -7.38 4.61 -8.18
N LEU A 160 -8.10 3.82 -8.99
CA LEU A 160 -7.52 3.06 -10.09
C LEU A 160 -6.84 3.98 -11.11
N ALA A 161 -7.44 5.13 -11.43
CA ALA A 161 -6.86 6.10 -12.34
C ALA A 161 -5.54 6.69 -11.81
N LEU A 162 -5.45 6.97 -10.51
CA LEU A 162 -4.20 7.42 -9.88
C LEU A 162 -3.10 6.39 -10.14
N ILE A 163 -3.31 5.14 -9.72
CA ILE A 163 -2.29 4.09 -9.86
C ILE A 163 -2.17 3.50 -11.28
N GLY A 164 -2.98 3.95 -12.25
CA GLY A 164 -2.94 3.44 -13.62
C GLY A 164 -3.39 1.99 -13.75
N GLU A 165 -4.27 1.54 -12.86
CA GLU A 165 -4.77 0.16 -12.83
C GLU A 165 -5.94 -0.03 -13.80
N ASP A 166 -5.88 -1.09 -14.59
CA ASP A 166 -6.81 -1.39 -15.68
C ASP A 166 -7.39 -2.81 -15.64
N LEU A 167 -6.98 -3.65 -14.69
CA LEU A 167 -7.51 -5.00 -14.57
C LEU A 167 -9.04 -5.00 -14.40
N PRO A 168 -9.77 -5.79 -15.22
CA PRO A 168 -11.23 -5.84 -15.18
C PRO A 168 -11.82 -6.18 -13.80
N VAL A 169 -11.10 -6.94 -12.97
CA VAL A 169 -11.56 -7.38 -11.64
C VAL A 169 -11.86 -6.20 -10.69
N TYR A 170 -11.22 -5.05 -10.89
CA TYR A 170 -11.41 -3.87 -10.04
C TYR A 170 -12.41 -2.85 -10.60
N LYS A 171 -12.86 -3.02 -11.85
CA LYS A 171 -13.73 -2.05 -12.51
C LYS A 171 -15.15 -2.11 -11.97
N ALA A 172 -15.90 -1.02 -12.17
CA ALA A 172 -17.29 -0.87 -11.74
C ALA A 172 -17.51 -1.00 -10.22
N GLY A 173 -16.46 -0.84 -9.40
CA GLY A 173 -16.56 -0.85 -7.94
C GLY A 173 -16.91 -2.22 -7.35
N ALA A 174 -16.65 -3.31 -8.06
CA ALA A 174 -17.01 -4.66 -7.63
C ALA A 174 -16.18 -5.14 -6.43
N VAL A 175 -14.87 -4.86 -6.43
CA VAL A 175 -13.93 -5.31 -5.39
C VAL A 175 -12.94 -4.19 -5.07
N ALA A 176 -12.58 -4.07 -3.79
CA ALA A 176 -11.55 -3.13 -3.36
C ALA A 176 -10.17 -3.55 -3.87
N HIS A 177 -9.43 -2.62 -4.46
CA HIS A 177 -8.03 -2.86 -4.81
C HIS A 177 -7.17 -2.96 -3.54
N PRO A 178 -6.24 -3.93 -3.38
CA PRO A 178 -5.45 -4.09 -2.16
C PRO A 178 -4.71 -2.83 -1.68
N GLY A 179 -4.29 -1.99 -2.61
CA GLY A 179 -3.72 -0.66 -2.33
C GLY A 179 -4.63 0.29 -1.53
N THR A 180 -5.96 0.16 -1.61
CA THR A 180 -6.89 0.96 -0.79
C THR A 180 -6.84 0.54 0.67
N LEU A 181 -6.66 -0.75 0.96
CA LEU A 181 -6.54 -1.25 2.34
C LEU A 181 -5.32 -0.63 3.05
N LEU A 182 -4.18 -0.56 2.36
CA LEU A 182 -2.98 0.06 2.93
C LEU A 182 -3.09 1.59 3.05
N GLN A 183 -3.83 2.25 2.15
CA GLN A 183 -4.16 3.67 2.34
C GLN A 183 -5.01 3.88 3.58
N CYS A 184 -6.03 3.05 3.81
CA CYS A 184 -6.82 3.10 5.05
C CYS A 184 -5.93 2.88 6.28
N ALA A 185 -4.98 1.94 6.24
CA ALA A 185 -4.05 1.73 7.35
C ALA A 185 -3.17 2.98 7.63
N ASN A 186 -2.65 3.63 6.58
CA ASN A 186 -1.91 4.88 6.72
C ASN A 186 -2.78 6.03 7.25
N GLU A 187 -4.02 6.11 6.79
CA GLU A 187 -4.97 7.13 7.22
C GLU A 187 -5.40 6.91 8.68
N ILE A 188 -5.61 5.67 9.13
CA ILE A 188 -5.82 5.33 10.53
C ILE A 188 -4.63 5.83 11.36
N LEU A 189 -3.39 5.49 10.97
CA LEU A 189 -2.21 5.91 11.71
C LEU A 189 -2.11 7.45 11.80
N SER A 190 -2.17 8.14 10.65
CA SER A 190 -2.06 9.59 10.59
C SER A 190 -3.24 10.34 11.21
N SER A 191 -4.41 9.71 11.34
CA SER A 191 -5.57 10.26 12.06
C SER A 191 -5.49 10.08 13.57
N ASN A 192 -4.63 9.19 14.06
CA ASN A 192 -4.46 8.93 15.49
C ASN A 192 -3.28 9.69 16.10
N VAL A 193 -2.22 9.98 15.33
CA VAL A 193 -1.03 10.66 15.82
C VAL A 193 -0.56 11.75 14.86
N LEU A 194 0.21 12.72 15.38
CA LEU A 194 0.95 13.67 14.56
C LEU A 194 2.25 13.03 14.07
N LEU A 195 2.35 12.88 12.76
CA LEU A 195 3.56 12.40 12.09
C LEU A 195 4.30 13.57 11.45
N GLY A 196 5.62 13.61 11.62
CA GLY A 196 6.50 14.34 10.70
C GLY A 196 6.61 13.61 9.36
N PRO A 197 7.61 13.92 8.51
CA PRO A 197 7.91 13.12 7.33
C PRO A 197 8.19 11.65 7.72
N TRP A 198 7.54 10.70 7.06
CA TRP A 198 7.65 9.27 7.39
C TRP A 198 7.62 8.40 6.13
N ILE A 199 8.22 7.21 6.21
CA ILE A 199 8.35 6.29 5.07
C ILE A 199 7.72 4.95 5.43
N HIS A 200 6.83 4.46 4.57
CA HIS A 200 6.30 3.11 4.64
C HIS A 200 7.34 2.14 4.07
N VAL A 201 7.85 1.21 4.90
CA VAL A 201 8.97 0.31 4.52
C VAL A 201 8.57 -1.14 4.28
N SER A 202 7.43 -1.58 4.80
CA SER A 202 6.93 -2.95 4.56
C SER A 202 5.45 -3.09 4.91
N SER A 203 4.78 -4.02 4.24
CA SER A 203 3.42 -4.44 4.55
C SER A 203 3.30 -5.96 4.47
N GLN A 204 2.38 -6.50 5.27
CA GLN A 204 1.85 -7.84 5.14
C GLN A 204 0.33 -7.75 5.15
N VAL A 205 -0.30 -8.33 4.13
CA VAL A 205 -1.74 -8.29 3.92
C VAL A 205 -2.22 -9.72 3.70
N THR A 206 -3.29 -10.08 4.41
CA THR A 206 -4.01 -11.34 4.24
C THR A 206 -5.47 -11.00 3.99
N PHE A 207 -6.07 -11.61 2.98
CA PHE A 207 -7.47 -11.45 2.65
C PHE A 207 -8.28 -12.59 3.27
N ALA A 208 -9.51 -12.28 3.69
CA ALA A 208 -10.43 -13.20 4.36
C ALA A 208 -11.87 -12.82 4.05
#